data_AF-A0A7J4EW28-F1
#
_entry.id   AF-A0A7J4EW28-F1
#
_cell.length_a   1.000
_cell.length_b   1.000
_cell.length_c   1.000
_cell.angle_alpha   90.00
_cell.angle_beta   90.00
_cell.angle_gamma   90.00
#
_symmetry.space_group_name_H-M   'P 1'
#
loop_
_entity.id
_entity.type
_entity.pdbx_description
1 polymer ?
#
loop_
_entity_poly.entity_id
_entity_poly.type
_entity_poly.pdbx_seq_one_letter_code
_entity_poly.pdbx_strand_id
1 'polypeptide(L)'
;MEFDGFLTTEDIDEMADFSKVEPYTVSTLSELYYYTEYILERGLNPLIVGDNPTFSHIAVGLRIPLIRCSINSNILNELWDIERILNNPYINKLL
;
A
#
# COMPACT_ATOMS: atom_id res chain seq x y z
N MET A 1 16.22 15.04 -2.64
CA MET A 1 15.48 13.90 -2.07
C MET A 1 14.50 13.53 -3.16
N GLU A 2 14.86 12.54 -3.97
CA GLU A 2 14.07 12.11 -5.13
C GLU A 2 12.97 11.18 -4.62
N PHE A 3 11.74 11.52 -4.94
CA PHE A 3 10.58 10.69 -4.68
C PHE A 3 10.67 9.44 -5.56
N ASP A 4 10.88 8.27 -4.94
CA ASP A 4 10.95 6.97 -5.62
C ASP A 4 9.55 6.35 -5.76
N GLY A 5 8.60 7.15 -6.23
CA GLY A 5 7.22 6.73 -6.47
C GLY A 5 6.88 6.90 -7.94
N PHE A 6 6.36 5.84 -8.56
CA PHE A 6 5.78 5.93 -9.90
C PHE A 6 4.41 6.60 -9.83
N LEU A 7 4.32 7.85 -10.29
CA LEU A 7 3.05 8.53 -10.51
C LEU A 7 2.50 8.09 -11.88
N THR A 8 1.76 6.99 -11.91
CA THR A 8 1.22 6.38 -13.13
C THR A 8 -0.08 7.07 -13.54
N THR A 9 0.00 7.97 -14.52
CA THR A 9 -1.18 8.62 -15.10
C THR A 9 -1.70 7.95 -16.37
N GLU A 10 -0.91 7.07 -17.01
CA GLU A 10 -1.27 6.46 -18.31
C GLU A 10 -0.79 4.99 -18.40
N ASP A 11 -1.63 4.14 -18.99
CA ASP A 11 -1.39 2.74 -19.42
C ASP A 11 -1.16 1.64 -18.37
N ILE A 12 -1.98 1.60 -17.33
CA ILE A 12 -2.17 0.37 -16.53
C ILE A 12 -3.47 -0.32 -16.95
N ASP A 13 -3.39 -1.55 -17.47
CA ASP A 13 -4.57 -2.43 -17.57
C ASP A 13 -4.82 -3.06 -16.20
N GLU A 14 -5.58 -2.35 -15.37
CA GLU A 14 -5.89 -2.70 -13.98
C GLU A 14 -6.51 -4.09 -13.81
N MET A 15 -7.10 -4.64 -14.87
CA MET A 15 -7.76 -5.96 -14.87
C MET A 15 -6.80 -7.11 -15.19
N ALA A 16 -5.68 -6.83 -15.86
CA ALA A 16 -4.69 -7.83 -16.26
C ALA A 16 -3.49 -7.91 -15.31
N ASP A 17 -3.06 -6.76 -14.77
CA ASP A 17 -1.77 -6.66 -14.06
C ASP A 17 -1.89 -6.67 -12.52
N PHE A 18 -3.08 -6.38 -11.99
CA PHE A 18 -3.27 -6.16 -10.55
C PHE A 18 -4.44 -6.95 -9.96
N SER A 19 -4.20 -7.52 -8.79
CA SER A 19 -5.27 -8.11 -7.98
C SER A 19 -5.82 -7.05 -7.05
N LYS A 20 -6.96 -6.46 -7.42
CA LYS A 20 -7.62 -5.44 -6.61
C LYS A 20 -8.02 -6.03 -5.25
N VAL A 21 -7.55 -5.39 -4.19
CA VAL A 21 -7.90 -5.66 -2.81
C VAL A 21 -8.78 -4.51 -2.34
N GLU A 22 -10.02 -4.82 -1.94
CA GLU A 22 -10.96 -3.83 -1.41
C GLU A 22 -11.11 -4.04 0.10
N PRO A 23 -10.43 -3.24 0.95
CA PRO A 23 -10.42 -3.49 2.39
C PRO A 23 -11.81 -3.42 3.04
N TYR A 24 -12.77 -2.74 2.42
CA TYR A 24 -14.15 -2.63 2.91
C TYR A 24 -15.04 -3.83 2.56
N THR A 25 -14.66 -4.66 1.58
CA THR A 25 -15.42 -5.88 1.25
C THR A 25 -14.93 -7.08 2.06
N VAL A 26 -13.70 -7.02 2.55
CA VAL A 26 -13.12 -7.98 3.49
C VAL A 26 -13.54 -7.60 4.91
N SER A 27 -14.11 -8.52 5.69
CA SER A 27 -14.80 -8.19 6.94
C SER A 27 -13.84 -7.90 8.09
N THR A 28 -12.59 -8.39 8.03
CA THR A 28 -11.60 -8.23 9.09
C THR A 28 -10.18 -8.00 8.57
N LEU A 29 -9.32 -7.38 9.39
CA LEU A 29 -7.89 -7.20 9.06
C LEU A 29 -7.17 -8.56 8.90
N SER A 30 -7.57 -9.58 9.64
CA SER A 30 -7.00 -10.93 9.54
C SER A 30 -7.33 -11.58 8.20
N GLU A 31 -8.57 -11.47 7.73
CA GLU A 31 -8.94 -11.94 6.39
C GLU A 31 -8.22 -11.16 5.31
N LEU A 32 -8.02 -9.85 5.50
CA LEU A 32 -7.27 -9.01 4.57
C LEU A 32 -5.81 -9.47 4.46
N TYR A 33 -5.19 -9.83 5.58
CA TYR A 33 -3.86 -10.44 5.60
C TYR A 33 -3.84 -11.75 4.80
N TYR A 34 -4.73 -12.70 5.10
CA TYR A 34 -4.77 -13.99 4.38
C TYR A 34 -5.02 -13.83 2.88
N TYR A 35 -5.89 -12.89 2.50
CA TYR A 35 -6.18 -12.61 1.09
C TYR A 35 -4.98 -11.99 0.38
N THR A 36 -4.26 -11.09 1.04
CA THR A 36 -3.05 -10.45 0.50
C THR A 36 -1.93 -11.48 0.32
N GLU A 37 -1.68 -12.31 1.32
CA GLU A 37 -0.68 -13.39 1.22
C GLU A 37 -1.03 -14.36 0.10
N TYR A 38 -2.29 -14.76 -0.03
CA TYR A 38 -2.76 -15.62 -1.12
C TYR A 38 -2.47 -15.04 -2.52
N ILE A 39 -2.58 -13.72 -2.69
CA ILE A 39 -2.27 -13.02 -3.94
C ILE A 39 -0.75 -13.02 -4.19
N LEU A 40 0.03 -12.66 -3.16
CA LEU A 40 1.49 -12.60 -3.23
C LEU A 40 2.11 -13.98 -3.53
N GLU A 41 1.60 -15.04 -2.92
CA GLU A 41 2.03 -16.43 -3.18
C GLU A 41 1.82 -16.86 -4.64
N ARG A 42 0.89 -16.21 -5.37
CA ARG A 42 0.65 -16.45 -6.80
C ARG A 42 1.52 -15.59 -7.71
N GLY A 43 2.40 -14.77 -7.15
CA GLY A 43 3.23 -13.82 -7.90
C GLY A 43 2.41 -12.66 -8.48
N LEU A 44 1.22 -12.41 -7.95
CA LEU A 44 0.39 -11.27 -8.35
C LEU A 44 0.65 -10.09 -7.43
N ASN A 45 0.46 -8.88 -7.95
CA ASN A 45 0.64 -7.66 -7.20
C ASN A 45 -0.71 -7.18 -6.63
N PRO A 46 -0.88 -7.13 -5.29
CA PRO A 46 -2.08 -6.59 -4.69
C PRO A 46 -2.12 -5.07 -4.83
N LEU A 47 -3.32 -4.54 -5.05
CA LEU A 47 -3.59 -3.11 -5.15
C LEU A 47 -4.73 -2.74 -4.20
N ILE A 48 -4.48 -1.87 -3.21
CA ILE A 48 -5.56 -1.27 -2.41
C ILE A 48 -6.10 -0.04 -3.11
N VAL A 49 -7.43 0.13 -3.11
CA VAL A 49 -8.08 1.34 -3.63
C VAL A 49 -8.88 2.04 -2.54
N GLY A 50 -8.66 3.34 -2.39
CA GLY A 50 -9.47 4.23 -1.57
C GLY A 50 -8.67 5.36 -0.92
N ASP A 51 -9.38 6.25 -0.24
CA ASP A 51 -8.83 7.52 0.28
C ASP A 51 -8.61 7.52 1.80
N ASN A 52 -8.85 6.38 2.46
CA ASN A 52 -8.67 6.27 3.90
C ASN A 52 -7.18 6.27 4.26
N PRO A 53 -6.67 7.22 5.07
CA PRO A 53 -5.26 7.30 5.43
C PRO A 53 -4.75 6.05 6.18
N THR A 54 -5.63 5.29 6.86
CA THR A 54 -5.28 4.01 7.47
C THR A 54 -4.74 3.00 6.46
N PHE A 55 -5.11 3.11 5.18
CA PHE A 55 -4.62 2.24 4.12
C PHE A 55 -3.11 2.37 3.90
N SER A 56 -2.50 3.52 4.20
CA SER A 56 -1.04 3.68 4.17
C SER A 56 -0.34 2.72 5.15
N HIS A 57 -0.87 2.63 6.38
CA HIS A 57 -0.34 1.74 7.42
C HIS A 57 -0.58 0.27 7.11
N ILE A 58 -1.79 -0.05 6.61
CA ILE A 58 -2.14 -1.41 6.21
C ILE A 58 -1.25 -1.87 5.04
N ALA A 59 -1.05 -1.02 4.03
CA ALA A 59 -0.25 -1.37 2.87
C ALA A 59 1.21 -1.65 3.25
N VAL A 60 1.82 -0.79 4.07
CA VAL A 60 3.19 -1.00 4.55
C VAL A 60 3.26 -2.27 5.43
N GLY A 61 2.31 -2.46 6.34
CA GLY A 61 2.30 -3.60 7.25
C GLY A 61 2.07 -4.95 6.55
N LEU A 62 1.25 -4.98 5.50
CA LEU A 62 0.91 -6.18 4.73
C LEU A 62 1.76 -6.32 3.45
N ARG A 63 2.76 -5.47 3.24
CA ARG A 63 3.64 -5.47 2.05
C ARG A 63 2.88 -5.37 0.74
N ILE A 64 1.83 -4.55 0.72
CA ILE A 64 1.06 -4.26 -0.48
C ILE A 64 1.79 -3.14 -1.23
N PRO A 65 2.25 -3.38 -2.47
CA PRO A 65 3.14 -2.47 -3.16
C PRO A 65 2.42 -1.24 -3.73
N LEU A 66 1.10 -1.30 -3.91
CA LEU A 66 0.36 -0.28 -4.65
C LEU A 66 -0.89 0.18 -3.88
N ILE A 67 -1.06 1.50 -3.82
CA ILE A 67 -2.27 2.15 -3.34
C ILE A 67 -2.76 3.11 -4.40
N ARG A 68 -4.03 2.98 -4.80
CA ARG A 68 -4.71 3.97 -5.62
C ARG A 68 -5.61 4.82 -4.74
N CYS A 69 -5.37 6.13 -4.80
CA CYS A 69 -6.13 7.11 -4.06
C CYS A 69 -6.37 8.37 -4.92
N SER A 70 -7.34 9.16 -4.51
CA SER A 70 -7.54 10.52 -4.99
C SER A 70 -6.33 11.40 -4.64
N ILE A 71 -6.03 12.35 -5.52
CA ILE A 71 -4.98 13.35 -5.30
C ILE A 71 -5.25 14.24 -4.06
N ASN A 72 -6.51 14.33 -3.65
CA ASN A 72 -6.93 15.09 -2.48
C ASN A 72 -6.88 14.26 -1.18
N SER A 73 -6.48 12.99 -1.24
CA SER A 73 -6.37 12.13 -0.05
C SER A 73 -5.11 12.47 0.77
N ASN A 74 -5.14 12.14 2.07
CA ASN A 74 -3.99 12.30 2.96
C ASN A 74 -3.04 11.09 2.95
N ILE A 75 -3.24 10.11 2.06
CA ILE A 75 -2.48 8.86 2.03
C ILE A 75 -0.99 9.11 1.80
N LEU A 76 -0.64 10.02 0.89
CA LEU A 76 0.75 10.37 0.60
C LEU A 76 1.43 11.01 1.82
N ASN A 77 0.72 11.86 2.56
CA ASN A 77 1.26 12.48 3.78
C ASN A 77 1.57 11.42 4.84
N GLU A 78 0.66 10.45 5.04
CA GLU A 78 0.89 9.33 5.96
C GLU A 78 2.05 8.43 5.52
N LEU A 79 2.15 8.12 4.21
CA LEU A 79 3.27 7.32 3.69
C LEU A 79 4.61 8.02 3.90
N TRP A 80 4.66 9.34 3.67
CA TRP A 80 5.85 10.14 3.94
C TRP A 80 6.25 10.11 5.41
N ASP A 81 5.28 10.23 6.32
CA ASP A 81 5.54 10.15 7.76
C ASP A 81 6.02 8.76 8.19
N ILE A 82 5.43 7.69 7.65
CA ILE A 82 5.88 6.30 7.88
C ILE A 82 7.32 6.13 7.39
N GLU A 83 7.64 6.54 6.16
CA GLU A 83 8.99 6.47 5.60
C GLU A 83 9.99 7.21 6.50
N ARG A 84 9.65 8.41 6.94
CA ARG A 84 10.53 9.24 7.78
C ARG A 84 10.78 8.60 9.15
N ILE A 85 9.79 7.90 9.71
CA ILE A 85 9.94 7.12 10.94
C ILE A 85 10.85 5.90 10.70
N LEU A 86 10.61 5.14 9.64
CA LEU A 86 11.40 3.94 9.31
C LEU A 86 12.85 4.28 8.95
N ASN A 87 13.10 5.42 8.30
CA ASN A 87 14.44 5.91 7.98
C ASN A 87 15.12 6.63 9.16
N ASN A 88 14.48 6.72 10.32
CA ASN A 88 15.06 7.40 11.47
C ASN A 88 16.28 6.63 12.00
N PRO A 89 17.48 7.24 12.01
CA PRO A 89 18.72 6.58 12.43
C PRO A 89 18.74 6.19 13.91
N TYR A 90 17.88 6.79 14.74
CA TYR A 90 17.74 6.42 16.16
C TYR A 90 16.92 5.15 16.36
N ILE A 91 16.04 4.80 15.41
CA ILE A 91 15.24 3.56 15.44
C ILE A 91 16.05 2.42 14.82
N ASN A 92 16.69 2.65 13.67
CA ASN A 92 17.48 1.62 12.96
C ASN A 92 18.80 1.23 13.64
N LYS A 93 19.23 1.94 14.70
CA LYS A 93 20.39 1.52 15.51
C LYS A 93 20.05 0.47 16.57
N LEU A 94 18.77 0.24 16.84
CA LEU A 94 18.27 -0.66 17.88
C LEU A 94 17.76 -2.01 17.33
N LEU A 95 17.78 -2.20 16.01
CA LEU A 95 17.48 -3.46 15.31
C LEU A 95 18.78 -4.06 14.78
#